data_AF-A0A7Z9PXJ3-F1
#
_entry.id   AF-A0A7Z9PXJ3-F1
#
_cell.length_a   1.000
_cell.length_b   1.000
_cell.length_c   1.000
_cell.angle_alpha   90.00
_cell.angle_beta   90.00
_cell.angle_gamma   90.00
#
_symmetry.space_group_name_H-M   'P 1'
#
loop_
_entity.id
_entity.type
_entity.pdbx_description
1 polymer ?
#
loop_
_entity_poly.entity_id
_entity_poly.type
_entity_poly.pdbx_seq_one_letter_code
_entity_poly.pdbx_strand_id
1 'polypeptide(L)'
;MKKRRGIALITVLVIAVVLMMLLGSFVRIQQQNFSLIKNDDNFVAATEAARSAFDYSLFRLERNHYFGKSAFDANKDISLEPHLEIKEVKGTFRLEGKVKQTGAEFVIVIRNNIDGKTPVDGVAKGHCRLLITGKRGGAKVRREAMMTTAPLFDSGVIASKDIKIDAESLTISSRDPLRNRVRSKGAIHVPGISRFHFNPAEAATERGVLWAKDGIMMGSQSLSTEKAINQVSSATGGRFMPKADTWFDIHDLQLNEVRSSKRNVSVKSGILVFGRREVAYLGDNGIETANVPVVERRDWAVDDDGNVTGGNVRELWYMPKALPADRASWQIGVWGDVPEEGMHAQFEPTFQLDKGVSVHFNSLDPDLGDAAGPPQVVINSDVNLEVEGDFGIASFDHKFWPSVVFQDPETKATETDVYTGETISGSITTKARDGKPGSIYIEGRIDGNGKLLAEGDVTIRNTYARVDSDKKSDLSVYAGGKVTIRPQKAKWLDGQTVVNQQEEGTTAFRGLVYAKEDVFIEADKNMDISKEEKADIHIEGAVVSRTGSVIVSKARHVTFTYNPEFLDHILDPDRETRVRLERVVWKEI
;
A
#
# COMPACT_ATOMS: atom_id res chain seq x y z
N MET A 1 17.87 -19.19 -101.72
CA MET A 1 18.14 -18.05 -100.79
C MET A 1 16.90 -17.36 -100.20
N LYS A 2 15.80 -17.16 -100.96
CA LYS A 2 14.59 -16.44 -100.46
C LYS A 2 13.87 -17.10 -99.25
N LYS A 3 13.78 -18.43 -99.17
CA LYS A 3 13.17 -19.15 -98.02
C LYS A 3 13.92 -18.97 -96.69
N ARG A 4 15.27 -18.89 -96.70
CA ARG A 4 16.08 -18.72 -95.47
C ARG A 4 15.94 -17.30 -94.86
N ARG A 5 15.72 -16.27 -95.69
CA ARG A 5 15.48 -14.89 -95.23
C ARG A 5 14.10 -14.71 -94.61
N GLY A 6 13.07 -15.41 -95.12
CA GLY A 6 11.72 -15.39 -94.53
C GLY A 6 11.65 -16.06 -93.15
N ILE A 7 12.38 -17.17 -92.97
CA ILE A 7 12.48 -17.85 -91.67
C ILE A 7 13.17 -16.95 -90.64
N ALA A 8 14.32 -16.34 -91.00
CA ALA A 8 15.06 -15.44 -90.11
C ALA A 8 14.23 -14.21 -89.69
N LEU A 9 13.44 -13.63 -90.60
CA LEU A 9 12.56 -12.50 -90.29
C LEU A 9 11.48 -12.89 -89.27
N ILE A 10 10.84 -14.06 -89.46
CA ILE A 10 9.84 -14.57 -88.52
C ILE A 10 10.46 -14.87 -87.16
N THR A 11 11.68 -15.45 -87.11
CA THR A 11 12.37 -15.70 -85.84
C THR A 11 12.68 -14.42 -85.09
N VAL A 12 13.18 -13.38 -85.78
CA VAL A 12 13.45 -12.07 -85.17
C VAL A 12 12.17 -11.39 -84.67
N LEU A 13 11.08 -11.48 -85.43
CA LEU A 13 9.77 -10.95 -85.02
C LEU A 13 9.21 -11.65 -83.78
N VAL A 14 9.32 -12.99 -83.73
CA VAL A 14 8.91 -13.77 -82.56
C VAL A 14 9.78 -13.42 -81.34
N ILE A 15 11.10 -13.31 -81.51
CA ILE A 15 12.00 -12.90 -80.42
C ILE A 15 11.66 -11.48 -79.94
N ALA A 16 11.38 -10.55 -80.85
CA ALA A 16 11.01 -9.18 -80.50
C ALA A 16 9.67 -9.11 -79.73
N VAL A 17 8.68 -9.91 -80.13
CA VAL A 17 7.39 -10.01 -79.43
C VAL A 17 7.59 -10.60 -78.03
N VAL A 18 8.38 -11.67 -77.89
CA VAL A 18 8.69 -12.28 -76.59
C VAL A 18 9.43 -11.29 -75.69
N LEU A 19 10.40 -10.54 -76.22
CA LEU A 19 11.11 -9.50 -75.48
C LEU A 19 10.18 -8.36 -75.05
N MET A 20 9.24 -7.93 -75.89
CA MET A 20 8.23 -6.93 -75.51
C MET A 20 7.29 -7.44 -74.43
N MET A 21 6.86 -8.71 -74.49
CA MET A 21 6.06 -9.33 -73.44
C MET A 21 6.82 -9.44 -72.12
N LEU A 22 8.10 -9.82 -72.16
CA LEU A 22 8.97 -9.88 -70.98
C LEU A 22 9.20 -8.48 -70.38
N LEU A 23 9.42 -7.46 -71.22
CA LEU A 23 9.57 -6.07 -70.77
C LEU A 23 8.27 -5.55 -70.13
N GLY A 24 7.12 -5.84 -70.75
CA GLY A 24 5.81 -5.50 -70.20
C GLY A 24 5.52 -6.18 -68.86
N SER A 25 5.89 -7.46 -68.73
CA SER A 25 5.80 -8.21 -67.46
C SER A 25 6.73 -7.62 -66.40
N PHE A 26 7.98 -7.32 -66.76
CA PHE A 26 8.97 -6.72 -65.85
C PHE A 26 8.51 -5.36 -65.31
N VAL A 27 8.01 -4.47 -66.17
CA VAL A 27 7.47 -3.16 -65.74
C VAL A 27 6.28 -3.34 -64.80
N ARG A 28 5.39 -4.29 -65.08
CA ARG A 28 4.23 -4.57 -64.22
C ARG A 28 4.64 -5.11 -62.84
N ILE A 29 5.63 -6.01 -62.79
CA ILE A 29 6.18 -6.54 -61.52
C ILE A 29 6.85 -5.41 -60.72
N GLN A 30 7.61 -4.52 -61.38
CA GLN A 30 8.24 -3.39 -60.70
C GLN A 30 7.20 -2.41 -60.13
N GLN A 31 6.14 -2.10 -60.89
CA GLN A 31 5.03 -1.28 -60.40
C GLN A 31 4.33 -1.91 -59.19
N GLN A 32 4.13 -3.23 -59.19
CA GLN A 32 3.58 -3.95 -58.04
C GLN A 32 4.50 -3.86 -56.82
N ASN A 33 5.81 -4.07 -57.00
CA ASN A 33 6.79 -3.95 -55.91
C ASN A 33 6.82 -2.53 -55.33
N PHE A 34 6.81 -1.49 -56.16
CA PHE A 34 6.73 -0.10 -55.68
C PHE A 34 5.41 0.20 -54.94
N SER A 35 4.29 -0.39 -55.38
CA SER A 35 3.02 -0.22 -54.67
C SER A 35 3.00 -0.88 -53.30
N LEU A 36 3.68 -2.02 -53.15
CA LEU A 36 3.83 -2.73 -51.88
C LEU A 36 4.71 -1.94 -50.91
N ILE A 37 5.87 -1.46 -51.37
CA ILE A 37 6.79 -0.63 -50.57
C ILE A 37 6.07 0.65 -50.10
N LYS A 38 5.35 1.32 -51.00
CA LYS A 38 4.60 2.54 -50.66
C LYS A 38 3.48 2.27 -49.63
N ASN A 39 2.82 1.12 -49.70
CA ASN A 39 1.82 0.75 -48.70
C ASN A 39 2.45 0.43 -47.35
N ASP A 40 3.61 -0.20 -47.33
CA ASP A 40 4.36 -0.48 -46.10
C ASP A 40 4.82 0.82 -45.43
N ASP A 41 5.40 1.76 -46.19
CA ASP A 41 5.77 3.10 -45.70
C ASP A 41 4.56 3.89 -45.15
N ASN A 42 3.40 3.76 -45.81
CA ASN A 42 2.17 4.38 -45.35
C ASN A 42 1.66 3.73 -44.05
N PHE A 43 1.79 2.41 -43.93
CA PHE A 43 1.38 1.67 -42.74
C PHE A 43 2.28 1.97 -41.53
N VAL A 44 3.60 2.00 -41.72
CA VAL A 44 4.57 2.38 -40.68
C VAL A 44 4.27 3.77 -40.16
N ALA A 45 4.08 4.75 -41.05
CA ALA A 45 3.78 6.12 -40.63
C ALA A 45 2.38 6.28 -40.00
N ALA A 46 1.38 5.51 -40.43
CA ALA A 46 0.08 5.48 -39.75
C ALA A 46 0.19 4.88 -38.34
N THR A 47 1.05 3.88 -38.15
CA THR A 47 1.34 3.28 -36.84
C THR A 47 2.08 4.26 -35.93
N GLU A 48 3.06 4.98 -36.46
CA GLU A 48 3.79 6.03 -35.75
C GLU A 48 2.88 7.19 -35.33
N ALA A 49 1.96 7.60 -36.20
CA ALA A 49 0.94 8.61 -35.86
C ALA A 49 0.02 8.13 -34.73
N ALA A 50 -0.41 6.86 -34.75
CA ALA A 50 -1.19 6.29 -33.66
C ALA A 50 -0.40 6.23 -32.34
N ARG A 51 0.90 5.91 -32.38
CA ARG A 51 1.77 5.92 -31.20
C ARG A 51 1.98 7.33 -30.65
N SER A 52 2.24 8.29 -31.52
CA SER A 52 2.39 9.70 -31.14
C SER A 52 1.13 10.26 -30.50
N ALA A 53 -0.05 9.89 -31.01
CA ALA A 53 -1.34 10.25 -30.43
C ALA A 53 -1.52 9.66 -29.01
N PHE A 54 -1.10 8.41 -28.82
CA PHE A 54 -1.09 7.77 -27.51
C PHE A 54 -0.17 8.50 -26.53
N ASP A 55 1.09 8.73 -26.91
CA ASP A 55 2.09 9.36 -26.05
C ASP A 55 1.69 10.79 -25.65
N TYR A 56 1.11 11.56 -26.58
CA TYR A 56 0.57 12.89 -26.27
C TYR A 56 -0.59 12.83 -25.27
N SER A 57 -1.50 11.88 -25.46
CA SER A 57 -2.68 11.75 -24.60
C SER A 57 -2.31 11.28 -23.21
N LEU A 58 -1.34 10.36 -23.11
CA LEU A 58 -0.71 9.97 -21.85
C LEU A 58 -0.12 11.19 -21.13
N PHE A 59 0.72 11.97 -21.81
CA PHE A 59 1.33 13.18 -21.25
C PHE A 59 0.27 14.20 -20.74
N ARG A 60 -0.82 14.41 -21.50
CA ARG A 60 -1.89 15.33 -21.08
C ARG A 60 -2.66 14.80 -19.87
N LEU A 61 -2.94 13.49 -19.82
CA LEU A 61 -3.67 12.86 -18.72
C LEU A 61 -2.83 12.80 -17.43
N GLU A 62 -1.52 12.56 -17.52
CA GLU A 62 -0.60 12.60 -16.36
C GLU A 62 -0.48 14.00 -15.75
N ARG A 63 -0.65 15.05 -16.57
CA ARG A 63 -0.61 16.44 -16.11
C ARG A 63 -1.97 16.96 -15.64
N ASN A 64 -3.07 16.41 -16.15
CA ASN A 64 -4.43 16.78 -15.78
C ASN A 64 -5.34 15.55 -15.88
N HIS A 65 -5.67 14.96 -14.73
CA HIS A 65 -6.51 13.77 -14.66
C HIS A 65 -7.96 14.01 -15.10
N TYR A 66 -8.41 15.26 -15.19
CA TYR A 66 -9.72 15.61 -15.73
C TYR A 66 -9.71 15.80 -17.25
N PHE A 67 -8.57 15.65 -17.92
CA PHE A 67 -8.49 15.81 -19.37
C PHE A 67 -9.37 14.77 -20.08
N GLY A 68 -10.28 15.24 -20.95
CA GLY A 68 -11.25 14.36 -21.62
C GLY A 68 -12.33 13.78 -20.70
N LYS A 69 -12.52 14.33 -19.49
CA LYS A 69 -13.66 14.01 -18.61
C LYS A 69 -14.95 14.67 -19.09
N SER A 70 -14.87 15.94 -19.47
CA SER A 70 -15.93 16.66 -20.18
C SER A 70 -15.57 16.83 -21.65
N ALA A 71 -16.58 17.11 -22.47
CA ALA A 71 -16.36 17.51 -23.85
C ALA A 71 -15.48 18.77 -23.90
N PHE A 72 -14.61 18.89 -24.91
CA PHE A 72 -13.72 20.04 -25.02
C PHE A 72 -14.50 21.34 -25.24
N ASP A 73 -14.16 22.39 -24.51
CA ASP A 73 -14.91 23.65 -24.49
C ASP A 73 -14.62 24.55 -25.72
N ALA A 74 -13.47 24.36 -26.37
CA ALA A 74 -13.02 25.18 -27.48
C ALA A 74 -12.28 24.36 -28.55
N ASN A 75 -12.28 24.88 -29.77
CA ASN A 75 -11.37 24.42 -30.81
C ASN A 75 -9.99 25.00 -30.52
N LYS A 76 -9.17 24.26 -29.79
CA LYS A 76 -7.82 24.70 -29.43
C LYS A 76 -6.80 24.03 -30.33
N ASP A 77 -6.13 24.83 -31.15
CA ASP A 77 -4.99 24.39 -31.93
C ASP A 77 -3.72 24.47 -31.05
N ILE A 78 -3.02 23.35 -30.95
CA ILE A 78 -1.82 23.15 -30.15
C ILE A 78 -0.73 22.70 -31.11
N SER A 79 0.29 23.54 -31.29
CA SER A 79 1.46 23.18 -32.08
C SER A 79 2.62 22.84 -31.14
N LEU A 80 3.05 21.58 -31.19
CA LEU A 80 4.26 21.10 -30.52
C LEU A 80 5.37 21.07 -31.58
N GLU A 81 5.91 22.25 -31.88
CA GLU A 81 7.01 22.38 -32.84
C GLU A 81 8.25 21.62 -32.36
N PRO A 82 8.97 20.91 -33.25
CA PRO A 82 8.75 20.77 -34.70
C PRO A 82 7.92 19.54 -35.14
N HIS A 83 7.26 18.84 -34.22
CA HIS A 83 6.84 17.44 -34.45
C HIS A 83 5.33 17.23 -34.68
N LEU A 84 4.45 17.89 -33.93
CA LEU A 84 3.01 17.61 -33.92
C LEU A 84 2.15 18.87 -34.04
N GLU A 85 1.05 18.75 -34.78
CA GLU A 85 -0.10 19.67 -34.73
C GLU A 85 -1.30 18.92 -34.19
N ILE A 86 -2.01 19.53 -33.24
CA ILE A 86 -3.14 18.90 -32.56
C ILE A 86 -4.27 19.91 -32.44
N LYS A 87 -5.49 19.46 -32.64
CA LYS A 87 -6.71 20.23 -32.52
C LYS A 87 -7.69 19.53 -31.59
N GLU A 88 -8.06 20.22 -30.52
CA GLU A 88 -9.18 19.83 -29.67
C GLU A 88 -10.49 20.13 -30.42
N VAL A 89 -11.42 19.17 -30.54
CA VAL A 89 -12.69 19.37 -31.27
C VAL A 89 -13.79 19.72 -30.27
N LYS A 90 -14.28 20.97 -30.34
CA LYS A 90 -15.29 21.52 -29.43
C LYS A 90 -16.54 20.64 -29.36
N GLY A 91 -17.08 20.46 -28.15
CA GLY A 91 -18.31 19.71 -27.89
C GLY A 91 -18.16 18.19 -28.03
N THR A 92 -16.93 17.69 -28.17
CA THR A 92 -16.64 16.27 -28.29
C THR A 92 -15.48 15.87 -27.38
N PHE A 93 -15.21 14.57 -27.30
CA PHE A 93 -14.02 14.02 -26.64
C PHE A 93 -12.91 13.65 -27.63
N ARG A 94 -12.89 14.31 -28.79
CA ARG A 94 -12.04 13.97 -29.93
C ARG A 94 -10.89 14.97 -30.08
N LEU A 95 -9.69 14.44 -30.31
CA LEU A 95 -8.56 15.20 -30.81
C LEU A 95 -8.25 14.75 -32.23
N GLU A 96 -7.87 15.71 -33.06
CA GLU A 96 -7.32 15.46 -34.39
C GLU A 96 -5.89 15.97 -34.42
N GLY A 97 -4.99 15.28 -35.10
CA GLY A 97 -3.64 15.77 -35.20
C GLY A 97 -2.89 15.25 -36.41
N LYS A 98 -1.73 15.85 -36.64
CA LYS A 98 -0.86 15.57 -37.77
C LYS A 98 0.58 15.53 -37.31
N VAL A 99 1.30 14.49 -37.72
CA VAL A 99 2.75 14.37 -37.52
C VAL A 99 3.42 15.09 -38.67
N LYS A 100 4.11 16.21 -38.39
CA LYS A 100 4.66 17.08 -39.45
C LYS A 100 5.70 16.38 -40.33
N GLN A 101 6.54 15.54 -39.73
CA GLN A 101 7.64 14.86 -40.43
C GLN A 101 7.16 13.82 -41.44
N THR A 102 6.12 13.05 -41.10
CA THR A 102 5.61 11.98 -41.97
C THR A 102 4.39 12.42 -42.79
N GLY A 103 3.74 13.53 -42.39
CA GLY A 103 2.48 13.99 -42.94
C GLY A 103 1.29 13.08 -42.60
N ALA A 104 1.47 12.11 -41.70
CA ALA A 104 0.41 11.22 -41.25
C ALA A 104 -0.54 11.94 -40.29
N GLU A 105 -1.81 11.59 -40.37
CA GLU A 105 -2.88 12.15 -39.54
C GLU A 105 -3.33 11.13 -38.50
N PHE A 106 -3.83 11.61 -37.37
CA PHE A 106 -4.45 10.77 -36.36
C PHE A 106 -5.71 11.40 -35.80
N VAL A 107 -6.59 10.54 -35.31
CA VAL A 107 -7.78 10.89 -34.55
C VAL A 107 -7.78 10.06 -33.28
N ILE A 108 -7.98 10.70 -32.13
CA ILE A 108 -8.17 10.01 -30.86
C ILE A 108 -9.48 10.41 -30.22
N VAL A 109 -10.20 9.44 -29.67
CA VAL A 109 -11.37 9.66 -28.80
C VAL A 109 -11.01 9.22 -27.40
N ILE A 110 -11.16 10.13 -26.44
CA ILE A 110 -10.81 9.94 -25.03
C ILE A 110 -12.10 9.69 -24.24
N ARG A 111 -12.16 8.61 -23.47
CA ARG A 111 -13.23 8.38 -22.49
C ARG A 111 -12.59 8.19 -21.13
N ASN A 112 -12.65 9.22 -20.29
CA ASN A 112 -11.93 9.26 -19.02
C ASN A 112 -12.87 9.03 -17.82
N ASN A 113 -12.63 7.95 -17.08
CA ASN A 113 -13.30 7.60 -15.82
C ASN A 113 -12.28 7.35 -14.69
N ILE A 114 -11.13 8.03 -14.73
CA ILE A 114 -10.04 7.85 -13.76
C ILE A 114 -10.51 8.21 -12.34
N ASP A 115 -11.29 9.29 -12.17
CA ASP A 115 -11.75 9.70 -10.84
C ASP A 115 -12.88 8.83 -10.26
N GLY A 116 -13.52 8.02 -11.10
CA GLY A 116 -14.58 7.11 -10.68
C GLY A 116 -15.85 7.76 -10.14
N LYS A 117 -16.01 9.08 -10.28
CA LYS A 117 -17.16 9.81 -9.68
C LYS A 117 -18.40 9.75 -10.56
N THR A 118 -18.23 9.67 -11.87
CA THR A 118 -19.33 9.64 -12.84
C THR A 118 -19.16 8.44 -13.77
N PRO A 119 -20.13 7.52 -13.85
CA PRO A 119 -20.05 6.39 -14.77
C PRO A 119 -19.85 6.85 -16.21
N VAL A 120 -18.85 6.28 -16.88
CA VAL A 120 -18.59 6.51 -18.31
C VAL A 120 -18.86 5.22 -19.07
N ASP A 121 -19.67 5.32 -20.12
CA ASP A 121 -20.10 4.15 -20.89
C ASP A 121 -18.91 3.38 -21.50
N GLY A 122 -18.84 2.08 -21.16
CA GLY A 122 -17.79 1.17 -21.59
C GLY A 122 -16.40 1.40 -20.96
N VAL A 123 -16.29 2.14 -19.86
CA VAL A 123 -15.03 2.37 -19.12
C VAL A 123 -15.25 2.18 -17.62
N ALA A 124 -14.56 1.22 -17.02
CA ALA A 124 -14.63 0.95 -15.57
C ALA A 124 -14.12 2.15 -14.74
N LYS A 125 -14.53 2.21 -13.46
CA LYS A 125 -13.98 3.17 -12.50
C LYS A 125 -12.45 3.04 -12.42
N GLY A 126 -11.73 4.16 -12.32
CA GLY A 126 -10.26 4.19 -12.26
C GLY A 126 -9.57 4.12 -13.62
N HIS A 127 -10.32 3.98 -14.71
CA HIS A 127 -9.76 3.71 -16.03
C HIS A 127 -10.02 4.84 -17.04
N CYS A 128 -9.16 4.93 -18.04
CA CYS A 128 -9.36 5.75 -19.23
C CYS A 128 -9.21 4.89 -20.49
N ARG A 129 -10.17 5.02 -21.41
CA ARG A 129 -10.14 4.34 -22.70
C ARG A 129 -9.80 5.33 -23.81
N LEU A 130 -8.82 4.96 -24.62
CA LEU A 130 -8.38 5.70 -25.79
C LEU A 130 -8.66 4.88 -27.06
N LEU A 131 -9.42 5.46 -27.99
CA LEU A 131 -9.64 4.89 -29.31
C LEU A 131 -8.86 5.73 -30.32
N ILE A 132 -7.80 5.15 -30.88
CA ILE A 132 -6.82 5.85 -31.71
C ILE A 132 -6.93 5.33 -33.13
N THR A 133 -7.01 6.24 -34.10
CA THR A 133 -6.97 5.94 -35.53
C THR A 133 -5.87 6.74 -36.19
N GLY A 134 -4.83 6.07 -36.68
CA GLY A 134 -3.78 6.67 -37.53
C GLY A 134 -4.07 6.45 -39.00
N LYS A 135 -3.72 7.41 -39.85
CA LYS A 135 -3.95 7.36 -41.31
C LYS A 135 -2.82 8.02 -42.09
N ARG A 136 -2.40 7.39 -43.18
CA ARG A 136 -1.56 8.00 -44.23
C ARG A 136 -1.94 7.43 -45.58
N GLY A 137 -2.33 8.29 -46.52
CA GLY A 137 -2.84 7.85 -47.83
C GLY A 137 -4.03 6.88 -47.67
N GLY A 138 -3.89 5.67 -48.22
CA GLY A 138 -4.88 4.59 -48.11
C GLY A 138 -4.73 3.67 -46.89
N ALA A 139 -3.62 3.76 -46.14
CA ALA A 139 -3.39 2.95 -44.96
C ALA A 139 -4.09 3.55 -43.73
N LYS A 140 -4.73 2.69 -42.94
CA LYS A 140 -5.43 3.06 -41.72
C LYS A 140 -5.15 2.04 -40.63
N VAL A 141 -4.73 2.51 -39.47
CA VAL A 141 -4.47 1.68 -38.29
C VAL A 141 -5.40 2.13 -37.18
N ARG A 142 -6.08 1.17 -36.55
CA ARG A 142 -6.93 1.45 -35.38
C ARG A 142 -6.39 0.70 -34.18
N ARG A 143 -6.26 1.41 -33.07
CA ARG A 143 -5.75 0.88 -31.80
C ARG A 143 -6.70 1.28 -30.68
N GLU A 144 -6.87 0.36 -29.75
CA GLU A 144 -7.53 0.63 -28.48
C GLU A 144 -6.50 0.53 -27.37
N ALA A 145 -6.43 1.57 -26.54
CA ALA A 145 -5.66 1.57 -25.31
C ALA A 145 -6.58 1.71 -24.10
N MET A 146 -6.33 0.92 -23.07
CA MET A 146 -6.93 1.12 -21.75
C MET A 146 -5.81 1.51 -20.80
N MET A 147 -6.02 2.58 -20.04
CA MET A 147 -5.08 3.12 -19.07
C MET A 147 -5.72 3.13 -17.68
N THR A 148 -4.90 2.99 -16.65
CA THR A 148 -5.29 3.12 -15.24
C THR A 148 -4.24 3.94 -14.50
N THR A 149 -4.57 4.44 -13.31
CA THR A 149 -3.59 4.95 -12.36
C THR A 149 -2.61 3.85 -11.99
N ALA A 150 -1.32 4.13 -12.18
CA ALA A 150 -0.27 3.23 -11.73
C ALA A 150 -0.25 3.29 -10.20
N PRO A 151 -0.32 2.14 -9.51
CA PRO A 151 -0.23 2.13 -8.06
C PRO A 151 1.16 2.62 -7.62
N LEU A 152 1.23 3.23 -6.43
CA LEU A 152 2.47 3.76 -5.86
C LEU A 152 3.57 2.68 -5.76
N PHE A 153 3.16 1.46 -5.42
CA PHE A 153 4.00 0.26 -5.39
C PHE A 153 3.39 -0.81 -6.27
N ASP A 154 4.21 -1.54 -7.03
CA ASP A 154 3.76 -2.51 -8.04
C ASP A 154 3.74 -3.97 -7.56
N SER A 155 3.93 -4.18 -6.25
CA SER A 155 4.24 -5.48 -5.63
C SER A 155 3.64 -5.56 -4.23
N GLY A 156 3.21 -6.76 -3.82
CA GLY A 156 2.69 -7.02 -2.48
C GLY A 156 3.78 -6.96 -1.41
N VAL A 157 5.01 -7.36 -1.76
CA VAL A 157 6.18 -7.23 -0.90
C VAL A 157 7.36 -6.75 -1.74
N ILE A 158 8.04 -5.70 -1.27
CA ILE A 158 9.15 -5.07 -1.98
C ILE A 158 10.26 -4.65 -1.01
N ALA A 159 11.52 -4.96 -1.34
CA ALA A 159 12.68 -4.62 -0.51
C ALA A 159 13.91 -4.21 -1.35
N SER A 160 14.72 -3.29 -0.82
CA SER A 160 16.01 -2.92 -1.43
C SER A 160 17.19 -3.81 -1.02
N LYS A 161 17.08 -4.53 0.09
CA LYS A 161 18.01 -5.60 0.48
C LYS A 161 17.28 -6.93 0.36
N ASP A 162 17.37 -7.81 1.36
CA ASP A 162 16.84 -9.16 1.28
C ASP A 162 15.35 -9.22 1.65
N ILE A 163 14.67 -10.26 1.17
CA ILE A 163 13.40 -10.72 1.73
C ILE A 163 13.65 -12.09 2.34
N LYS A 164 13.41 -12.25 3.65
CA LYS A 164 13.61 -13.50 4.37
C LYS A 164 12.32 -13.88 5.09
N ILE A 165 11.68 -14.95 4.68
CA ILE A 165 10.43 -15.43 5.25
C ILE A 165 10.66 -16.83 5.80
N ASP A 166 10.83 -16.90 7.12
CA ASP A 166 10.85 -18.15 7.89
C ASP A 166 9.45 -18.44 8.44
N ALA A 167 8.75 -19.33 7.74
CA ALA A 167 7.37 -19.73 8.03
C ALA A 167 7.11 -21.20 7.69
N GLU A 168 6.11 -21.81 8.31
CA GLU A 168 5.67 -23.17 7.94
C GLU A 168 4.97 -23.19 6.58
N SER A 169 4.27 -22.11 6.20
CA SER A 169 3.81 -21.90 4.83
C SER A 169 3.76 -20.42 4.44
N LEU A 170 3.90 -20.14 3.15
CA LEU A 170 3.77 -18.81 2.56
C LEU A 170 2.79 -18.81 1.39
N THR A 171 1.82 -17.89 1.45
CA THR A 171 0.89 -17.61 0.36
C THR A 171 1.06 -16.17 -0.13
N ILE A 172 1.30 -16.02 -1.43
CA ILE A 172 1.37 -14.73 -2.11
C ILE A 172 0.10 -14.55 -2.94
N SER A 173 -0.79 -13.70 -2.47
CA SER A 173 -2.10 -13.42 -3.05
C SER A 173 -2.15 -12.03 -3.69
N SER A 174 -3.16 -11.80 -4.54
CA SER A 174 -3.45 -10.47 -5.06
C SER A 174 -4.93 -10.26 -5.36
N ARG A 175 -5.40 -9.03 -5.16
CA ARG A 175 -6.69 -8.50 -5.64
C ARG A 175 -6.57 -7.82 -7.00
N ASP A 176 -5.36 -7.47 -7.44
CA ASP A 176 -5.08 -6.88 -8.75
C ASP A 176 -4.90 -7.99 -9.81
N PRO A 177 -5.75 -8.05 -10.85
CA PRO A 177 -5.60 -9.01 -11.96
C PRO A 177 -4.28 -8.92 -12.72
N LEU A 178 -3.60 -7.78 -12.67
CA LEU A 178 -2.38 -7.51 -13.45
C LEU A 178 -1.10 -7.81 -12.68
N ARG A 179 -1.20 -7.98 -11.35
CA ARG A 179 -0.03 -8.06 -10.46
C ARG A 179 -0.23 -9.11 -9.41
N ASN A 180 0.71 -10.03 -9.30
CA ASN A 180 0.92 -10.79 -8.08
C ASN A 180 2.42 -10.98 -7.90
N ARG A 181 3.09 -10.00 -7.27
CA ARG A 181 4.56 -9.86 -7.36
C ARG A 181 5.21 -9.65 -6.01
N VAL A 182 6.38 -10.27 -5.84
CA VAL A 182 7.34 -10.04 -4.76
C VAL A 182 8.68 -9.67 -5.40
N ARG A 183 9.27 -8.55 -4.97
CA ARG A 183 10.50 -8.02 -5.59
C ARG A 183 11.54 -7.63 -4.56
N SER A 184 12.77 -8.10 -4.78
CA SER A 184 13.91 -7.82 -3.91
C SER A 184 15.11 -7.37 -4.75
N LYS A 185 15.75 -6.26 -4.40
CA LYS A 185 17.06 -5.90 -4.96
C LYS A 185 18.21 -6.69 -4.33
N GLY A 186 17.96 -7.49 -3.29
CA GLY A 186 18.89 -8.48 -2.75
C GLY A 186 18.42 -9.91 -3.07
N ALA A 187 18.56 -10.81 -2.09
CA ALA A 187 18.09 -12.19 -2.17
C ALA A 187 16.64 -12.34 -1.69
N ILE A 188 15.98 -13.43 -2.09
CA ILE A 188 14.69 -13.87 -1.56
C ILE A 188 14.85 -15.26 -0.96
N HIS A 189 14.49 -15.43 0.31
CA HIS A 189 14.45 -16.70 1.02
C HIS A 189 13.01 -16.95 1.47
N VAL A 190 12.41 -18.03 0.97
CA VAL A 190 11.02 -18.41 1.27
C VAL A 190 10.92 -19.91 1.61
N PRO A 191 9.79 -20.38 2.16
CA PRO A 191 9.58 -21.79 2.42
C PRO A 191 9.73 -22.67 1.17
N GLY A 192 9.97 -23.97 1.38
CA GLY A 192 10.12 -24.93 0.29
C GLY A 192 8.88 -25.04 -0.60
N ILE A 193 9.05 -25.63 -1.79
CA ILE A 193 8.03 -25.67 -2.86
C ILE A 193 6.66 -26.18 -2.38
N SER A 194 6.63 -27.22 -1.53
CA SER A 194 5.38 -27.80 -1.01
C SER A 194 4.63 -26.93 0.00
N ARG A 195 5.28 -25.86 0.47
CA ARG A 195 4.80 -24.92 1.50
C ARG A 195 4.62 -23.50 0.94
N PHE A 196 4.76 -23.33 -0.36
CA PHE A 196 4.70 -22.04 -1.04
C PHE A 196 3.58 -22.04 -2.09
N HIS A 197 2.71 -21.04 -2.05
CA HIS A 197 1.56 -20.95 -2.94
C HIS A 197 1.36 -19.54 -3.51
N PHE A 198 0.97 -19.49 -4.78
CA PHE A 198 0.42 -18.29 -5.40
C PHE A 198 -1.10 -18.38 -5.47
N ASN A 199 -1.77 -17.32 -5.05
CA ASN A 199 -3.22 -17.17 -5.10
C ASN A 199 -3.60 -15.86 -5.83
N PRO A 200 -3.48 -15.83 -7.17
CA PRO A 200 -3.77 -14.62 -7.94
C PRO A 200 -5.26 -14.25 -7.91
N ALA A 201 -5.57 -13.04 -8.35
CA ALA A 201 -6.95 -12.63 -8.59
C ALA A 201 -7.63 -13.52 -9.65
N GLU A 202 -8.96 -13.64 -9.59
CA GLU A 202 -9.75 -14.53 -10.45
C GLU A 202 -9.54 -14.26 -11.95
N ALA A 203 -9.39 -13.00 -12.33
CA ALA A 203 -9.17 -12.57 -13.72
C ALA A 203 -7.68 -12.47 -14.12
N ALA A 204 -6.76 -12.99 -13.31
CA ALA A 204 -5.33 -12.80 -13.53
C ALA A 204 -4.79 -13.62 -14.71
N THR A 205 -3.91 -13.00 -15.49
CA THR A 205 -3.21 -13.67 -16.60
C THR A 205 -1.94 -14.40 -16.18
N GLU A 206 -1.40 -14.09 -14.99
CA GLU A 206 -0.22 -14.73 -14.41
C GLU A 206 -0.52 -15.14 -12.95
N ARG A 207 0.00 -16.30 -12.52
CA ARG A 207 -0.17 -16.77 -11.13
C ARG A 207 0.58 -15.91 -10.14
N GLY A 208 1.81 -15.54 -10.47
CA GLY A 208 2.61 -14.61 -9.69
C GLY A 208 4.10 -14.68 -10.04
N VAL A 209 4.85 -13.70 -9.55
CA VAL A 209 6.27 -13.50 -9.88
C VAL A 209 7.09 -13.27 -8.61
N LEU A 210 8.16 -14.05 -8.45
CA LEU A 210 9.26 -13.73 -7.53
C LEU A 210 10.44 -13.19 -8.33
N TRP A 211 10.85 -11.98 -8.03
CA TRP A 211 11.95 -11.29 -8.70
C TRP A 211 13.03 -10.95 -7.68
N ALA A 212 14.26 -11.41 -7.92
CA ALA A 212 15.40 -11.10 -7.05
C ALA A 212 16.63 -10.72 -7.88
N LYS A 213 17.33 -9.66 -7.46
CA LYS A 213 18.57 -9.26 -8.13
C LYS A 213 19.71 -10.25 -7.89
N ASP A 214 19.80 -10.82 -6.70
CA ASP A 214 20.92 -11.70 -6.33
C ASP A 214 20.56 -13.17 -6.49
N GLY A 215 19.47 -13.64 -5.88
CA GLY A 215 19.10 -15.05 -5.91
C GLY A 215 17.80 -15.35 -5.19
N ILE A 216 17.22 -16.52 -5.49
CA ILE A 216 16.02 -17.02 -4.84
C ILE A 216 16.35 -18.38 -4.24
N MET A 217 16.08 -18.52 -2.94
CA MET A 217 16.17 -19.75 -2.15
C MET A 217 14.76 -20.17 -1.73
N MET A 218 14.37 -21.41 -2.06
CA MET A 218 13.12 -22.01 -1.61
C MET A 218 13.40 -23.19 -0.70
N GLY A 219 13.20 -23.01 0.61
CA GLY A 219 13.73 -23.92 1.61
C GLY A 219 15.25 -24.03 1.49
N SER A 220 15.76 -25.25 1.30
CA SER A 220 17.19 -25.49 1.05
C SER A 220 17.60 -25.43 -0.43
N GLN A 221 16.64 -25.26 -1.36
CA GLN A 221 16.91 -25.29 -2.79
C GLN A 221 17.21 -23.90 -3.37
N SER A 222 18.41 -23.73 -3.92
CA SER A 222 18.78 -22.54 -4.72
C SER A 222 18.20 -22.64 -6.13
N LEU A 223 17.58 -21.56 -6.60
CA LEU A 223 17.10 -21.44 -7.98
C LEU A 223 18.18 -20.87 -8.91
N SER A 224 19.40 -21.40 -8.85
CA SER A 224 20.52 -20.91 -9.67
C SER A 224 20.61 -21.55 -11.07
N THR A 225 19.77 -22.55 -11.37
CA THR A 225 19.79 -23.29 -12.64
C THR A 225 18.42 -23.31 -13.30
N GLU A 226 18.37 -23.34 -14.64
CA GLU A 226 17.10 -23.42 -15.39
C GLU A 226 16.28 -24.65 -15.00
N LYS A 227 16.93 -25.79 -14.73
CA LYS A 227 16.24 -27.01 -14.28
C LYS A 227 15.50 -26.78 -12.97
N ALA A 228 16.14 -26.14 -11.99
CA ALA A 228 15.50 -25.81 -10.71
C ALA A 228 14.36 -24.82 -10.89
N ILE A 229 14.56 -23.77 -11.69
CA ILE A 229 13.54 -22.76 -12.00
C ILE A 229 12.31 -23.40 -12.66
N ASN A 230 12.51 -24.24 -13.67
CA ASN A 230 11.43 -24.91 -14.40
C ASN A 230 10.65 -25.87 -13.49
N GLN A 231 11.35 -26.63 -12.63
CA GLN A 231 10.69 -27.52 -11.67
C GLN A 231 9.76 -26.75 -10.72
N VAL A 232 10.25 -25.64 -10.15
CA VAL A 232 9.44 -24.81 -9.25
C VAL A 232 8.29 -24.13 -9.99
N SER A 233 8.56 -23.60 -11.19
CA SER A 233 7.55 -22.94 -12.01
C SER A 233 6.42 -23.91 -12.39
N SER A 234 6.75 -25.16 -12.73
CA SER A 234 5.75 -26.19 -12.99
C SER A 234 4.95 -26.59 -11.75
N ALA A 235 5.57 -26.62 -10.56
CA ALA A 235 4.90 -27.01 -9.32
C ALA A 235 3.96 -25.91 -8.76
N THR A 236 4.35 -24.65 -8.90
CA THR A 236 3.63 -23.50 -8.31
C THR A 236 2.79 -22.72 -9.32
N GLY A 237 3.04 -22.94 -10.62
CA GLY A 237 2.45 -22.16 -11.72
C GLY A 237 2.98 -20.73 -11.86
N GLY A 238 3.89 -20.31 -10.97
CA GLY A 238 4.45 -18.96 -10.96
C GLY A 238 5.74 -18.82 -11.76
N ARG A 239 6.20 -17.58 -11.89
CA ARG A 239 7.46 -17.22 -12.57
C ARG A 239 8.51 -16.81 -11.55
N PHE A 240 9.71 -17.36 -11.68
CA PHE A 240 10.83 -17.08 -10.79
C PHE A 240 11.96 -16.46 -11.60
N MET A 241 12.43 -15.30 -11.16
CA MET A 241 13.49 -14.53 -11.81
C MET A 241 14.64 -14.30 -10.81
N PRO A 242 15.43 -15.34 -10.51
CA PRO A 242 16.67 -15.19 -9.74
C PRO A 242 17.73 -14.54 -10.62
N LYS A 243 18.64 -13.75 -10.03
CA LYS A 243 19.70 -13.04 -10.77
C LYS A 243 19.18 -12.14 -11.88
N ALA A 244 18.07 -11.43 -11.62
CA ALA A 244 17.43 -10.62 -12.64
C ALA A 244 18.35 -9.51 -13.17
N ASP A 245 18.39 -9.36 -14.48
CA ASP A 245 19.18 -8.35 -15.20
C ASP A 245 18.52 -6.95 -15.15
N THR A 246 17.20 -6.94 -15.12
CA THR A 246 16.36 -5.74 -14.99
C THR A 246 16.60 -4.97 -13.68
N TRP A 247 16.11 -3.75 -13.64
CA TRP A 247 16.19 -2.86 -12.48
C TRP A 247 14.80 -2.30 -12.18
N PHE A 248 14.54 -2.00 -10.92
CA PHE A 248 13.40 -1.22 -10.49
C PHE A 248 13.82 -0.26 -9.39
N ASP A 249 13.04 0.80 -9.20
CA ASP A 249 13.21 1.67 -8.04
C ASP A 249 11.99 1.58 -7.13
N ILE A 250 12.25 1.78 -5.85
CA ILE A 250 11.21 1.83 -4.82
C ILE A 250 10.94 3.31 -4.59
N HIS A 251 9.68 3.71 -4.68
CA HIS A 251 9.30 5.08 -4.41
C HIS A 251 9.70 5.47 -2.97
N ASP A 252 10.34 6.63 -2.83
CA ASP A 252 10.76 7.18 -1.54
C ASP A 252 9.63 8.05 -0.97
N LEU A 253 8.63 7.38 -0.39
CA LEU A 253 7.49 8.03 0.22
C LEU A 253 7.95 8.93 1.37
N GLN A 254 7.63 10.22 1.30
CA GLN A 254 7.92 11.17 2.37
C GLN A 254 6.73 11.29 3.32
N LEU A 255 6.99 11.53 4.61
CA LEU A 255 5.95 11.70 5.63
C LEU A 255 4.96 12.82 5.24
N ASN A 256 5.44 13.88 4.59
CA ASN A 256 4.59 14.99 4.16
C ASN A 256 3.72 14.68 2.93
N GLU A 257 3.92 13.56 2.23
CA GLU A 257 3.08 13.06 1.13
C GLU A 257 1.93 12.18 1.64
N VAL A 258 2.00 11.77 2.92
CA VAL A 258 0.97 10.99 3.58
C VAL A 258 -0.11 11.91 4.15
N ARG A 259 -1.38 11.59 3.84
CA ARG A 259 -2.54 12.30 4.35
C ARG A 259 -2.72 12.06 5.84
N SER A 260 -2.46 13.07 6.67
CA SER A 260 -2.93 13.11 8.05
C SER A 260 -4.41 13.52 8.12
N SER A 261 -5.02 13.33 9.29
CA SER A 261 -6.41 13.72 9.54
C SER A 261 -6.58 15.25 9.60
N LYS A 262 -7.82 15.74 9.42
CA LYS A 262 -8.11 17.17 9.16
C LYS A 262 -7.78 18.09 10.34
N ARG A 263 -7.88 17.61 11.59
CA ARG A 263 -7.65 18.42 12.81
C ARG A 263 -6.40 17.95 13.55
N ASN A 264 -5.38 18.79 13.62
CA ASN A 264 -4.19 18.52 14.43
C ASN A 264 -4.45 18.80 15.92
N VAL A 265 -3.98 17.90 16.75
CA VAL A 265 -4.05 17.94 18.21
C VAL A 265 -2.67 17.59 18.75
N SER A 266 -2.08 18.41 19.62
CA SER A 266 -0.72 18.19 20.11
C SER A 266 -0.72 17.65 21.53
N VAL A 267 -0.02 16.54 21.76
CA VAL A 267 0.20 16.01 23.11
C VAL A 267 1.69 15.89 23.44
N LYS A 268 2.01 15.90 24.74
CA LYS A 268 3.39 15.74 25.20
C LYS A 268 3.91 14.35 24.83
N SER A 269 5.17 14.28 24.45
CA SER A 269 5.88 13.03 24.22
C SER A 269 6.00 12.18 25.49
N GLY A 270 6.04 10.87 25.30
CA GLY A 270 6.17 9.86 26.32
C GLY A 270 5.34 8.63 26.00
N ILE A 271 5.38 7.66 26.91
CA ILE A 271 4.58 6.45 26.82
C ILE A 271 3.53 6.43 27.91
N LEU A 272 2.29 6.11 27.54
CA LEU A 272 1.17 5.90 28.46
C LEU A 272 1.18 4.44 28.92
N VAL A 273 1.54 4.22 30.17
CA VAL A 273 1.61 2.89 30.79
C VAL A 273 0.37 2.67 31.65
N PHE A 274 -0.44 1.69 31.28
CA PHE A 274 -1.66 1.30 31.98
C PHE A 274 -1.36 0.22 33.02
N GLY A 275 -1.92 0.34 34.21
CA GLY A 275 -1.75 -0.68 35.24
C GLY A 275 -2.49 -0.40 36.53
N ARG A 276 -2.08 -1.09 37.59
CA ARG A 276 -2.52 -0.83 38.96
C ARG A 276 -1.32 -0.51 39.83
N ARG A 277 -1.48 0.45 40.74
CA ARG A 277 -0.48 0.78 41.76
C ARG A 277 -1.06 0.51 43.14
N GLU A 278 -0.27 -0.10 44.01
CA GLU A 278 -0.62 -0.20 45.43
C GLU A 278 -0.47 1.18 46.07
N VAL A 279 -1.51 1.60 46.78
CA VAL A 279 -1.58 2.88 47.48
C VAL A 279 -1.86 2.62 48.94
N ALA A 280 -1.04 3.21 49.81
CA ALA A 280 -1.31 3.26 51.24
C ALA A 280 -2.22 4.46 51.55
N TYR A 281 -3.26 4.22 52.35
CA TYR A 281 -4.18 5.24 52.84
C TYR A 281 -4.45 5.02 54.33
N LEU A 282 -4.79 6.09 55.05
CA LEU A 282 -5.12 6.00 56.46
C LEU A 282 -6.61 5.67 56.59
N GLY A 283 -6.90 4.56 57.27
CA GLY A 283 -8.24 4.07 57.53
C GLY A 283 -8.60 3.97 59.00
N ASP A 284 -9.83 3.53 59.26
CA ASP A 284 -10.42 3.45 60.62
C ASP A 284 -9.59 2.57 61.56
N ASN A 285 -8.85 1.60 61.01
CA ASN A 285 -8.01 0.67 61.76
C ASN A 285 -6.49 0.95 61.62
N GLY A 286 -6.09 2.08 61.02
CA GLY A 286 -4.68 2.41 60.76
C GLY A 286 -4.34 2.47 59.26
N ILE A 287 -3.07 2.26 58.89
CA ILE A 287 -2.65 2.31 57.48
C ILE A 287 -3.16 1.06 56.75
N GLU A 288 -3.98 1.27 55.74
CA GLU A 288 -4.54 0.25 54.85
C GLU A 288 -3.95 0.42 53.44
N THR A 289 -3.96 -0.64 52.61
CA THR A 289 -3.51 -0.56 51.20
C THR A 289 -4.63 -0.93 50.23
N ALA A 290 -4.63 -0.30 49.06
CA ALA A 290 -5.56 -0.58 47.97
C ALA A 290 -4.83 -0.52 46.62
N ASN A 291 -5.22 -1.38 45.68
CA ASN A 291 -4.72 -1.32 44.30
C ASN A 291 -5.59 -0.40 43.47
N VAL A 292 -5.03 0.73 43.05
CA VAL A 292 -5.75 1.76 42.32
C VAL A 292 -5.41 1.69 40.83
N PRO A 293 -6.40 1.78 39.91
CA PRO A 293 -6.16 1.99 38.49
C PRO A 293 -5.32 3.23 38.22
N VAL A 294 -4.27 3.08 37.41
CA VAL A 294 -3.38 4.19 37.04
C VAL A 294 -3.03 4.19 35.55
N VAL A 295 -2.81 5.40 35.04
CA VAL A 295 -2.13 5.66 33.76
C VAL A 295 -0.94 6.54 34.07
N GLU A 296 0.25 6.08 33.71
CA GLU A 296 1.49 6.82 33.89
C GLU A 296 2.01 7.29 32.54
N ARG A 297 2.29 8.58 32.39
CA ARG A 297 3.14 9.07 31.30
C ARG A 297 4.58 8.96 31.73
N ARG A 298 5.34 8.07 31.10
CA ARG A 298 6.77 7.91 31.36
C ARG A 298 7.60 8.50 30.24
N ASP A 299 8.81 8.95 30.59
CA ASP A 299 9.84 9.24 29.60
C ASP A 299 10.12 7.97 28.79
N TRP A 300 10.41 8.14 27.50
CA TRP A 300 10.67 7.02 26.61
C TRP A 300 12.07 6.44 26.82
N ALA A 301 12.16 5.13 27.00
CA ALA A 301 13.33 4.34 26.65
C ALA A 301 12.86 2.94 26.29
N VAL A 302 13.45 2.36 25.25
CA VAL A 302 13.17 1.00 24.80
C VAL A 302 14.51 0.26 24.77
N ASP A 303 14.60 -0.89 25.44
CA ASP A 303 15.79 -1.74 25.37
C ASP A 303 15.90 -2.50 24.04
N ASP A 304 17.01 -3.20 23.83
CA ASP A 304 17.26 -3.97 22.60
C ASP A 304 16.21 -5.08 22.36
N ASP A 305 15.53 -5.52 23.40
CA ASP A 305 14.44 -6.50 23.34
C ASP A 305 13.08 -5.85 23.00
N GLY A 306 13.02 -4.52 22.93
CA GLY A 306 11.82 -3.77 22.62
C GLY A 306 10.91 -3.55 23.83
N ASN A 307 11.42 -3.69 25.05
CA ASN A 307 10.68 -3.39 26.28
C ASN A 307 10.89 -1.95 26.69
N VAL A 308 9.83 -1.36 27.23
CA VAL A 308 9.84 0.02 27.71
C VAL A 308 10.63 0.07 29.03
N THR A 309 11.82 0.63 29.00
CA THR A 309 12.74 0.76 30.15
C THR A 309 12.76 2.17 30.74
N GLY A 310 11.98 3.09 30.17
CA GLY A 310 11.81 4.44 30.68
C GLY A 310 11.30 4.44 32.12
N GLY A 311 12.15 4.87 33.06
CA GLY A 311 11.88 4.76 34.50
C GLY A 311 11.22 5.98 35.14
N ASN A 312 11.35 7.17 34.53
CA ASN A 312 10.84 8.41 35.13
C ASN A 312 9.38 8.62 34.77
N VAL A 313 8.51 8.58 35.78
CA VAL A 313 7.11 8.96 35.66
C VAL A 313 7.01 10.48 35.68
N ARG A 314 6.50 11.06 34.59
CA ARG A 314 6.32 12.51 34.42
C ARG A 314 4.95 12.96 34.89
N GLU A 315 3.94 12.19 34.54
CA GLU A 315 2.55 12.45 34.91
C GLU A 315 1.86 11.14 35.27
N LEU A 316 0.87 11.22 36.14
CA LEU A 316 0.16 10.08 36.68
C LEU A 316 -1.30 10.43 36.91
N TRP A 317 -2.18 9.80 36.15
CA TRP A 317 -3.63 9.84 36.33
C TRP A 317 -4.08 8.61 37.11
N TYR A 318 -4.92 8.81 38.12
CA TYR A 318 -5.37 7.73 38.99
C TYR A 318 -6.84 7.87 39.37
N MET A 319 -7.49 6.74 39.66
CA MET A 319 -8.92 6.70 40.01
C MET A 319 -9.15 6.53 41.51
N PRO A 320 -9.48 7.59 42.27
CA PRO A 320 -9.67 7.49 43.72
C PRO A 320 -10.92 6.69 44.12
N LYS A 321 -11.82 6.38 43.18
CA LYS A 321 -13.09 5.69 43.43
C LYS A 321 -12.92 4.25 43.95
N ALA A 322 -11.73 3.66 43.78
CA ALA A 322 -11.33 2.42 44.43
C ALA A 322 -11.01 2.57 45.94
N LEU A 323 -11.04 3.80 46.47
CA LEU A 323 -10.92 4.13 47.89
C LEU A 323 -12.31 4.44 48.50
N PRO A 324 -12.54 4.20 49.81
CA PRO A 324 -13.80 4.52 50.47
C PRO A 324 -14.26 5.97 50.26
N ALA A 325 -15.57 6.19 50.08
CA ALA A 325 -16.16 7.46 49.64
C ALA A 325 -15.92 8.66 50.60
N ASP A 326 -15.69 8.38 51.88
CA ASP A 326 -15.34 9.34 52.94
C ASP A 326 -13.82 9.63 53.04
N ARG A 327 -13.00 8.91 52.26
CA ARG A 327 -11.53 8.98 52.27
C ARG A 327 -10.90 9.50 50.98
N ALA A 328 -11.73 9.93 50.03
CA ALA A 328 -11.31 10.48 48.72
C ALA A 328 -10.49 11.79 48.78
N SER A 329 -10.35 12.41 49.96
CA SER A 329 -9.61 13.66 50.20
C SER A 329 -8.26 13.49 50.93
N TRP A 330 -7.81 12.25 51.15
CA TRP A 330 -6.66 11.99 52.03
C TRP A 330 -5.33 12.03 51.28
N GLN A 331 -4.27 12.41 52.00
CA GLN A 331 -2.89 12.38 51.55
C GLN A 331 -2.52 10.93 51.19
N ILE A 332 -2.68 10.59 49.91
CA ILE A 332 -2.05 9.42 49.29
C ILE A 332 -0.57 9.51 49.64
N GLY A 333 -0.08 8.53 50.40
CA GLY A 333 1.31 8.48 50.82
C GLY A 333 2.21 8.63 49.60
N VAL A 334 3.04 9.67 49.62
CA VAL A 334 3.86 10.19 48.52
C VAL A 334 4.27 9.08 47.55
N TRP A 335 3.76 9.14 46.31
CA TRP A 335 4.35 8.43 45.19
C TRP A 335 5.69 9.08 44.89
N GLY A 336 6.70 8.76 45.70
CA GLY A 336 7.98 9.46 45.88
C GLY A 336 8.79 9.76 44.60
N ASP A 337 8.39 9.17 43.48
CA ASP A 337 9.03 9.29 42.18
C ASP A 337 8.27 10.19 41.20
N VAL A 338 7.09 10.72 41.57
CA VAL A 338 6.22 11.55 40.70
C VAL A 338 6.16 12.99 41.25
N PRO A 339 6.43 14.02 40.43
CA PRO A 339 6.24 15.41 40.83
C PRO A 339 4.77 15.68 41.21
N GLU A 340 4.52 16.45 42.29
CA GLU A 340 3.15 16.79 42.72
C GLU A 340 2.32 17.44 41.60
N GLU A 341 2.95 18.29 40.78
CA GLU A 341 2.30 18.96 39.64
C GLU A 341 1.87 17.99 38.52
N GLY A 342 2.43 16.79 38.49
CA GLY A 342 2.11 15.73 37.52
C GLY A 342 1.06 14.74 38.01
N MET A 343 0.49 14.93 39.21
CA MET A 343 -0.53 14.04 39.77
C MET A 343 -1.94 14.52 39.46
N HIS A 344 -2.77 13.64 38.89
CA HIS A 344 -4.12 13.97 38.44
C HIS A 344 -5.16 12.95 38.94
N ALA A 345 -5.99 13.34 39.89
CA ALA A 345 -7.13 12.54 40.35
C ALA A 345 -8.26 12.54 39.31
N GLN A 346 -8.75 11.37 38.92
CA GLN A 346 -9.86 11.18 37.97
C GLN A 346 -11.01 10.43 38.66
N PHE A 347 -12.15 11.11 38.85
CA PHE A 347 -13.32 10.52 39.50
C PHE A 347 -14.25 9.80 38.50
N GLU A 348 -14.06 10.06 37.21
CA GLU A 348 -14.72 9.39 36.11
C GLU A 348 -13.76 8.39 35.44
N PRO A 349 -14.26 7.29 34.84
CA PRO A 349 -13.43 6.27 34.17
C PRO A 349 -12.81 6.76 32.86
N THR A 350 -13.01 8.02 32.49
CA THR A 350 -12.54 8.62 31.25
C THR A 350 -11.98 10.02 31.51
N PHE A 351 -10.86 10.35 30.88
CA PHE A 351 -10.33 11.71 30.83
C PHE A 351 -9.90 12.09 29.42
N GLN A 352 -9.87 13.39 29.11
CA GLN A 352 -9.38 13.88 27.83
C GLN A 352 -7.90 14.26 27.95
N LEU A 353 -7.09 13.76 27.01
CA LEU A 353 -5.75 14.30 26.80
C LEU A 353 -5.83 15.64 26.07
N ASP A 354 -6.73 15.71 25.08
CA ASP A 354 -7.08 16.92 24.35
C ASP A 354 -8.38 16.65 23.54
N LYS A 355 -8.85 17.64 22.77
CA LYS A 355 -10.11 17.61 22.04
C LYS A 355 -10.12 16.50 20.97
N GLY A 356 -10.90 15.46 21.26
CA GLY A 356 -11.06 14.28 20.40
C GLY A 356 -10.01 13.19 20.62
N VAL A 357 -9.27 13.28 21.73
CA VAL A 357 -8.38 12.22 22.22
C VAL A 357 -8.72 11.95 23.69
N SER A 358 -9.36 10.82 23.96
CA SER A 358 -9.75 10.41 25.31
C SER A 358 -9.03 9.13 25.74
N VAL A 359 -8.79 9.03 27.03
CA VAL A 359 -8.23 7.85 27.68
C VAL A 359 -9.28 7.28 28.60
N HIS A 360 -9.54 5.98 28.45
CA HIS A 360 -10.51 5.21 29.20
C HIS A 360 -9.78 4.20 30.08
N PHE A 361 -10.09 4.18 31.37
CA PHE A 361 -9.53 3.27 32.37
C PHE A 361 -10.21 1.88 32.41
N ASN A 362 -11.05 1.56 31.41
CA ASN A 362 -11.90 0.37 31.42
C ASN A 362 -11.12 -0.92 31.81
N SER A 363 -11.81 -1.82 32.54
CA SER A 363 -11.35 -3.08 33.18
C SER A 363 -10.39 -3.03 34.37
N LEU A 364 -9.87 -1.86 34.77
CA LEU A 364 -9.04 -1.81 35.97
C LEU A 364 -9.86 -1.89 37.27
N ASP A 365 -11.19 -1.89 37.21
CA ASP A 365 -12.11 -2.20 38.33
C ASP A 365 -13.49 -2.67 37.78
N PRO A 366 -13.88 -3.95 37.98
CA PRO A 366 -15.16 -4.50 37.48
C PRO A 366 -16.40 -3.97 38.22
N ASP A 367 -16.23 -3.32 39.38
CA ASP A 367 -17.34 -2.79 40.19
C ASP A 367 -17.83 -1.41 39.70
N LEU A 368 -17.22 -0.86 38.64
CA LEU A 368 -17.52 0.48 38.11
C LEU A 368 -18.75 0.57 37.19
N GLY A 369 -19.45 -0.54 36.90
CA GLY A 369 -20.75 -0.54 36.24
C GLY A 369 -20.76 -0.32 34.72
N ASP A 370 -19.61 -0.02 34.11
CA ASP A 370 -19.44 -0.03 32.65
C ASP A 370 -19.08 -1.44 32.14
N ALA A 371 -19.41 -1.75 30.89
CA ALA A 371 -19.08 -3.03 30.28
C ALA A 371 -17.56 -3.30 30.34
N ALA A 372 -17.15 -4.38 31.00
CA ALA A 372 -15.75 -4.76 31.14
C ALA A 372 -15.05 -4.85 29.77
N GLY A 373 -14.00 -4.07 29.56
CA GLY A 373 -13.22 -4.02 28.32
C GLY A 373 -11.84 -3.40 28.54
N PRO A 374 -10.87 -3.59 27.63
CA PRO A 374 -9.50 -3.08 27.78
C PRO A 374 -9.46 -1.59 28.11
N PRO A 375 -8.43 -1.11 28.83
CA PRO A 375 -8.15 0.32 28.87
C PRO A 375 -7.85 0.81 27.45
N GLN A 376 -8.30 2.01 27.10
CA GLN A 376 -8.29 2.49 25.71
C GLN A 376 -7.74 3.90 25.59
N VAL A 377 -7.00 4.15 24.53
CA VAL A 377 -6.76 5.49 23.98
C VAL A 377 -7.62 5.62 22.73
N VAL A 378 -8.61 6.49 22.79
CA VAL A 378 -9.60 6.69 21.73
C VAL A 378 -9.24 7.97 20.99
N ILE A 379 -9.09 7.86 19.67
CA ILE A 379 -8.73 8.94 18.77
C ILE A 379 -9.87 9.08 17.76
N ASN A 380 -10.48 10.25 17.71
CA ASN A 380 -11.52 10.50 16.73
C ASN A 380 -10.93 10.49 15.31
N SER A 381 -11.69 10.00 14.34
CA SER A 381 -11.26 9.82 12.96
C SER A 381 -10.81 11.13 12.30
N ASP A 382 -11.40 12.26 12.71
CA ASP A 382 -11.04 13.60 12.23
C ASP A 382 -9.74 14.16 12.84
N VAL A 383 -9.14 13.46 13.80
CA VAL A 383 -7.98 13.91 14.59
C VAL A 383 -6.66 13.30 14.13
N ASN A 384 -5.68 14.17 13.96
CA ASN A 384 -4.27 13.84 13.89
C ASN A 384 -3.61 14.18 15.23
N LEU A 385 -3.28 13.16 16.01
CA LEU A 385 -2.53 13.27 17.25
C LEU A 385 -1.05 13.49 16.93
N GLU A 386 -0.61 14.74 16.97
CA GLU A 386 0.78 15.13 16.75
C GLU A 386 1.59 15.13 18.05
N VAL A 387 2.76 14.50 18.00
CA VAL A 387 3.67 14.39 19.14
C VAL A 387 5.07 14.81 18.71
N GLU A 388 5.64 15.81 19.38
CA GLU A 388 7.05 16.15 19.23
C GLU A 388 7.89 15.21 20.11
N GLY A 389 8.50 14.20 19.49
CA GLY A 389 9.19 13.09 20.14
C GLY A 389 8.40 11.79 20.05
N ASP A 390 8.61 10.90 21.01
CA ASP A 390 8.02 9.57 20.99
C ASP A 390 6.60 9.55 21.55
N PHE A 391 5.77 8.65 21.02
CA PHE A 391 4.46 8.31 21.54
C PHE A 391 4.34 6.81 21.74
N GLY A 392 3.71 6.39 22.83
CA GLY A 392 3.28 5.01 22.88
C GLY A 392 2.27 4.67 23.95
N ILE A 393 1.83 3.42 23.90
CA ILE A 393 0.99 2.80 24.92
C ILE A 393 1.59 1.45 25.34
N ALA A 394 1.52 1.15 26.63
CA ALA A 394 2.02 -0.11 27.20
C ALA A 394 1.23 -0.56 28.43
N SER A 395 1.47 -1.82 28.84
CA SER A 395 0.92 -2.41 30.05
C SER A 395 2.02 -2.58 31.10
N PHE A 396 1.78 -2.17 32.35
CA PHE A 396 2.78 -2.27 33.42
C PHE A 396 3.10 -3.71 33.82
N ASP A 397 2.08 -4.58 33.86
CA ASP A 397 2.21 -5.96 34.34
C ASP A 397 1.94 -7.01 33.25
N HIS A 398 1.74 -6.56 32.01
CA HIS A 398 1.30 -7.37 30.86
C HIS A 398 0.02 -8.18 31.12
N LYS A 399 -0.78 -7.81 32.13
CA LYS A 399 -2.08 -8.42 32.44
C LYS A 399 -3.24 -7.62 31.84
N PHE A 400 -3.03 -6.33 31.59
CA PHE A 400 -4.03 -5.42 31.03
C PHE A 400 -3.54 -4.86 29.71
N TRP A 401 -3.90 -5.50 28.60
CA TRP A 401 -3.45 -5.08 27.27
C TRP A 401 -4.30 -3.90 26.79
N PRO A 402 -3.71 -2.68 26.68
CA PRO A 402 -4.48 -1.51 26.30
C PRO A 402 -4.86 -1.54 24.82
N SER A 403 -5.78 -0.69 24.40
CA SER A 403 -6.21 -0.58 23.00
C SER A 403 -6.05 0.84 22.47
N VAL A 404 -5.55 1.00 21.24
CA VAL A 404 -5.75 2.24 20.46
C VAL A 404 -7.00 2.05 19.62
N VAL A 405 -7.98 2.95 19.76
CA VAL A 405 -9.25 2.89 19.04
C VAL A 405 -9.40 4.14 18.19
N PHE A 406 -9.51 3.95 16.87
CA PHE A 406 -9.89 5.01 15.95
C PHE A 406 -11.41 4.94 15.72
N GLN A 407 -12.14 6.00 16.06
CA GLN A 407 -13.60 6.01 15.99
C GLN A 407 -14.15 7.27 15.33
N ASP A 408 -15.31 7.16 14.71
CA ASP A 408 -16.08 8.31 14.25
C ASP A 408 -16.65 9.12 15.44
N PRO A 409 -16.46 10.44 15.46
CA PRO A 409 -16.86 11.27 16.60
C PRO A 409 -18.38 11.35 16.82
N GLU A 410 -19.20 11.15 15.77
CA GLU A 410 -20.65 11.32 15.83
C GLU A 410 -21.36 10.00 16.14
N THR A 411 -20.97 8.94 15.43
CA THR A 411 -21.60 7.62 15.54
C THR A 411 -20.95 6.76 16.62
N LYS A 412 -19.74 7.13 17.08
CA LYS A 412 -18.84 6.27 17.88
C LYS A 412 -18.53 4.94 17.21
N ALA A 413 -18.86 4.80 15.93
CA ALA A 413 -18.55 3.61 15.16
C ALA A 413 -17.05 3.61 14.86
N THR A 414 -16.43 2.44 14.88
CA THR A 414 -15.09 2.24 14.31
C THR A 414 -15.15 2.08 12.79
N GLU A 415 -16.35 2.19 12.19
CA GLU A 415 -16.66 1.93 10.79
C GLU A 415 -16.84 3.25 9.99
N THR A 416 -16.62 3.17 8.68
CA THR A 416 -16.67 4.33 7.78
C THR A 416 -18.12 4.69 7.43
N ASP A 417 -18.49 5.98 7.53
CA ASP A 417 -19.76 6.48 7.00
C ASP A 417 -19.85 6.28 5.47
N VAL A 418 -20.84 5.51 5.04
CA VAL A 418 -21.00 5.02 3.66
C VAL A 418 -21.38 6.15 2.68
N TYR A 419 -21.82 7.29 3.18
CA TYR A 419 -22.48 8.33 2.37
C TYR A 419 -21.55 9.37 1.74
N THR A 420 -20.34 9.60 2.24
CA THR A 420 -19.46 10.68 1.74
C THR A 420 -18.37 10.19 0.77
N GLY A 421 -18.04 8.89 0.80
CA GLY A 421 -16.94 8.34 0.00
C GLY A 421 -15.55 8.80 0.43
N GLU A 422 -15.42 9.60 1.49
CA GLU A 422 -14.15 9.93 2.14
C GLU A 422 -13.99 9.03 3.38
N THR A 423 -13.05 8.07 3.33
CA THR A 423 -12.59 7.40 4.54
C THR A 423 -11.79 8.40 5.36
N ILE A 424 -12.42 9.00 6.36
CA ILE A 424 -11.71 9.81 7.36
C ILE A 424 -11.15 8.79 8.36
N SER A 425 -9.82 8.66 8.41
CA SER A 425 -9.10 7.84 9.39
C SER A 425 -8.33 8.74 10.34
N GLY A 426 -8.35 8.39 11.63
CA GLY A 426 -7.57 9.09 12.64
C GLY A 426 -6.08 8.83 12.43
N SER A 427 -5.21 9.71 12.92
CA SER A 427 -3.76 9.52 12.75
C SER A 427 -3.00 9.82 14.03
N ILE A 428 -1.90 9.10 14.22
CA ILE A 428 -0.88 9.40 15.22
C ILE A 428 0.38 9.77 14.43
N THR A 429 0.86 10.99 14.61
CA THR A 429 2.03 11.51 13.91
C THR A 429 3.12 11.90 14.91
N THR A 430 4.28 11.23 14.86
CA THR A 430 5.45 11.60 15.68
C THR A 430 6.48 12.35 14.83
N LYS A 431 6.95 13.48 15.36
CA LYS A 431 7.96 14.36 14.73
C LYS A 431 9.23 14.36 15.56
N ALA A 432 10.34 14.77 14.97
CA ALA A 432 11.59 14.89 15.68
C ALA A 432 11.52 15.88 16.85
N ARG A 433 12.17 15.52 17.96
CA ARG A 433 12.39 16.38 19.12
C ARG A 433 13.88 16.38 19.45
N ASP A 434 14.46 17.56 19.65
CA ASP A 434 15.88 17.73 19.98
C ASP A 434 16.83 17.00 19.00
N GLY A 435 16.45 16.97 17.71
CA GLY A 435 17.21 16.30 16.64
C GLY A 435 17.09 14.77 16.60
N LYS A 436 16.29 14.16 17.48
CA LYS A 436 15.98 12.72 17.44
C LYS A 436 14.62 12.48 16.77
N PRO A 437 14.53 11.60 15.75
CA PRO A 437 13.26 11.24 15.14
C PRO A 437 12.30 10.62 16.17
N GLY A 438 11.06 11.10 16.21
CA GLY A 438 10.03 10.58 17.11
C GLY A 438 9.48 9.23 16.64
N SER A 439 9.33 8.29 17.55
CA SER A 439 8.90 6.90 17.28
C SER A 439 7.55 6.56 17.92
N ILE A 440 6.86 5.57 17.36
CA ILE A 440 5.57 5.05 17.86
C ILE A 440 5.76 3.64 18.42
N TYR A 441 5.23 3.38 19.62
CA TYR A 441 5.17 2.05 20.22
C TYR A 441 3.76 1.76 20.69
N ILE A 442 3.19 0.66 20.19
CA ILE A 442 1.87 0.22 20.59
C ILE A 442 1.99 -1.21 21.09
N GLU A 443 1.80 -1.38 22.39
CA GLU A 443 1.58 -2.69 22.98
C GLU A 443 0.09 -2.88 23.30
N GLY A 444 -0.50 -3.96 22.81
CA GLY A 444 -1.91 -4.28 23.03
C GLY A 444 -2.74 -4.39 21.74
N ARG A 445 -3.92 -3.81 21.69
CA ARG A 445 -4.86 -3.93 20.56
C ARG A 445 -4.94 -2.63 19.75
N ILE A 446 -5.17 -2.76 18.45
CA ILE A 446 -5.48 -1.63 17.56
C ILE A 446 -6.84 -1.90 16.92
N ASP A 447 -7.74 -0.93 17.00
CA ASP A 447 -9.12 -1.00 16.51
C ASP A 447 -9.45 0.18 15.59
N GLY A 448 -10.15 -0.12 14.50
CA GLY A 448 -10.67 0.88 13.57
C GLY A 448 -9.65 1.38 12.55
N ASN A 449 -10.03 2.47 11.87
CA ASN A 449 -9.32 3.01 10.70
C ASN A 449 -8.36 4.11 11.09
N GLY A 450 -7.08 3.80 10.97
CA GLY A 450 -6.02 4.59 11.57
C GLY A 450 -4.77 4.69 10.73
N LYS A 451 -3.96 5.70 11.03
CA LYS A 451 -2.62 5.84 10.47
C LYS A 451 -1.59 6.00 11.57
N LEU A 452 -0.51 5.26 11.49
CA LEU A 452 0.65 5.38 12.37
C LEU A 452 1.79 5.96 11.55
N LEU A 453 2.14 7.22 11.83
CA LEU A 453 3.04 8.00 11.01
C LEU A 453 4.23 8.49 11.86
N ALA A 454 5.40 7.87 11.70
CA ALA A 454 6.59 8.24 12.48
C ALA A 454 7.74 8.71 11.61
N GLU A 455 8.42 9.79 12.01
CA GLU A 455 9.75 10.12 11.46
C GLU A 455 10.81 9.10 11.87
N GLY A 456 10.66 8.49 13.06
CA GLY A 456 11.48 7.40 13.56
C GLY A 456 10.88 6.03 13.29
N ASP A 457 10.91 5.18 14.30
CA ASP A 457 10.49 3.79 14.21
C ASP A 457 9.01 3.61 14.55
N VAL A 458 8.37 2.56 14.03
CA VAL A 458 7.06 2.10 14.49
C VAL A 458 7.18 0.67 15.00
N THR A 459 6.85 0.46 16.27
CA THR A 459 6.83 -0.86 16.90
C THR A 459 5.41 -1.19 17.34
N ILE A 460 4.90 -2.33 16.87
CA ILE A 460 3.58 -2.85 17.21
C ILE A 460 3.79 -4.21 17.87
N ARG A 461 3.57 -4.28 19.19
CA ARG A 461 3.52 -5.52 19.97
C ARG A 461 2.07 -5.84 20.26
N ASN A 462 1.39 -6.42 19.29
CA ASN A 462 -0.05 -6.55 19.35
C ASN A 462 -0.50 -7.94 19.77
N THR A 463 -1.45 -7.99 20.68
CA THR A 463 -2.30 -9.16 20.92
C THR A 463 -3.03 -9.61 19.66
N TYR A 464 -3.56 -8.59 19.00
CA TYR A 464 -4.56 -8.63 17.97
C TYR A 464 -4.66 -7.22 17.43
N ALA A 465 -4.62 -7.07 16.11
CA ALA A 465 -5.06 -5.84 15.47
C ALA A 465 -6.39 -6.17 14.81
N ARG A 466 -7.50 -5.64 15.35
CA ARG A 466 -8.82 -5.75 14.72
C ARG A 466 -8.96 -4.61 13.73
N VAL A 467 -8.33 -4.76 12.58
CA VAL A 467 -8.73 -3.98 11.41
C VAL A 467 -9.98 -4.68 10.89
N ASP A 468 -11.16 -4.09 11.12
CA ASP A 468 -12.44 -4.79 10.93
C ASP A 468 -12.57 -5.37 9.50
N SER A 469 -13.38 -6.42 9.44
CA SER A 469 -13.63 -7.27 8.29
C SER A 469 -14.31 -6.56 7.12
N ASP A 470 -14.79 -5.33 7.30
CA ASP A 470 -15.40 -4.52 6.25
C ASP A 470 -14.36 -4.01 5.23
N LYS A 471 -14.78 -3.94 3.96
CA LYS A 471 -13.90 -3.80 2.79
C LYS A 471 -13.21 -2.43 2.64
N LYS A 472 -13.34 -1.53 3.62
CA LYS A 472 -12.87 -0.14 3.54
C LYS A 472 -11.99 0.28 4.71
N SER A 473 -11.78 -0.61 5.67
CA SER A 473 -11.04 -0.33 6.87
C SER A 473 -9.53 -0.52 6.67
N ASP A 474 -8.75 0.54 6.88
CA ASP A 474 -7.30 0.57 6.67
C ASP A 474 -6.52 1.00 7.93
N LEU A 475 -5.46 0.26 8.24
CA LEU A 475 -4.40 0.64 9.17
C LEU A 475 -3.10 0.80 8.40
N SER A 476 -2.78 2.04 8.07
CA SER A 476 -1.58 2.37 7.31
C SER A 476 -0.43 2.75 8.25
N VAL A 477 0.75 2.17 8.01
CA VAL A 477 1.96 2.39 8.81
C VAL A 477 3.04 3.03 7.94
N TYR A 478 3.55 4.16 8.40
CA TYR A 478 4.71 4.84 7.84
C TYR A 478 5.77 5.00 8.93
N ALA A 479 6.98 4.50 8.67
CA ALA A 479 8.14 4.74 9.49
C ALA A 479 9.29 5.32 8.66
N GLY A 480 9.82 6.47 9.06
CA GLY A 480 11.06 7.03 8.55
C GLY A 480 12.30 6.23 8.96
N GLY A 481 12.16 5.35 9.96
CA GLY A 481 13.12 4.30 10.35
C GLY A 481 12.60 2.89 10.01
N LYS A 482 12.55 2.01 11.01
CA LYS A 482 12.11 0.61 10.89
C LYS A 482 10.66 0.38 11.32
N VAL A 483 10.02 -0.64 10.77
CA VAL A 483 8.74 -1.17 11.28
C VAL A 483 8.98 -2.52 11.94
N THR A 484 8.56 -2.66 13.20
CA THR A 484 8.62 -3.92 13.95
C THR A 484 7.22 -4.36 14.33
N ILE A 485 6.83 -5.59 13.97
CA ILE A 485 5.54 -6.18 14.30
C ILE A 485 5.78 -7.48 15.07
N ARG A 486 5.20 -7.58 16.26
CA ARG A 486 5.30 -8.75 17.14
C ARG A 486 3.90 -9.16 17.62
N PRO A 487 3.24 -10.11 16.94
CA PRO A 487 1.99 -10.67 17.39
C PRO A 487 2.17 -11.40 18.73
N GLN A 488 1.27 -11.22 19.67
CA GLN A 488 1.30 -11.82 21.01
C GLN A 488 -0.02 -12.53 21.33
N LYS A 489 0.01 -13.53 22.22
CA LYS A 489 -1.21 -14.24 22.65
C LYS A 489 -2.00 -13.46 23.70
N ALA A 490 -3.29 -13.22 23.46
CA ALA A 490 -4.20 -12.57 24.41
C ALA A 490 -4.05 -13.12 25.83
N LYS A 491 -3.52 -12.32 26.76
CA LYS A 491 -3.52 -12.63 28.20
C LYS A 491 -4.61 -11.82 28.90
N TRP A 492 -5.88 -12.10 28.57
CA TRP A 492 -6.99 -11.59 29.38
C TRP A 492 -7.28 -12.53 30.54
N LEU A 493 -7.07 -12.03 31.75
CA LEU A 493 -7.42 -12.67 33.03
C LEU A 493 -8.73 -12.08 33.54
N ASP A 494 -9.84 -12.38 32.85
CA ASP A 494 -11.08 -12.61 33.59
C ASP A 494 -11.97 -13.55 32.78
N GLY A 495 -12.38 -14.65 33.39
CA GLY A 495 -12.93 -15.84 32.72
C GLY A 495 -14.29 -15.69 32.04
N GLN A 496 -14.68 -14.47 31.64
CA GLN A 496 -16.02 -14.16 31.13
C GLN A 496 -16.06 -13.55 29.73
N THR A 497 -14.95 -13.01 29.19
CA THR A 497 -14.92 -12.53 27.79
C THR A 497 -13.96 -13.40 26.97
N VAL A 498 -14.53 -14.38 26.28
CA VAL A 498 -13.80 -15.23 25.35
C VAL A 498 -13.37 -14.36 24.17
N VAL A 499 -12.10 -13.96 24.10
CA VAL A 499 -11.50 -13.64 22.79
C VAL A 499 -11.75 -14.87 21.94
N ASN A 500 -12.43 -14.70 20.81
CA ASN A 500 -12.78 -15.81 19.93
C ASN A 500 -11.49 -16.60 19.65
N GLN A 501 -11.35 -17.83 20.19
CA GLN A 501 -10.08 -18.57 20.20
C GLN A 501 -9.53 -18.82 18.78
N GLN A 502 -10.37 -18.67 17.75
CA GLN A 502 -10.00 -18.74 16.35
C GLN A 502 -9.18 -17.53 15.85
N GLU A 503 -9.20 -16.40 16.57
CA GLU A 503 -8.55 -15.13 16.21
C GLU A 503 -7.30 -14.84 17.08
N GLU A 504 -6.97 -15.71 18.04
CA GLU A 504 -5.82 -15.51 18.94
C GLU A 504 -4.47 -15.70 18.22
N GLY A 505 -3.63 -14.65 18.24
CA GLY A 505 -2.31 -14.68 17.63
C GLY A 505 -2.36 -14.81 16.11
N THR A 506 -3.44 -14.36 15.48
CA THR A 506 -3.47 -13.98 14.07
C THR A 506 -3.25 -12.46 14.01
N THR A 507 -2.36 -12.03 13.13
CA THR A 507 -2.18 -10.61 12.85
C THR A 507 -2.72 -10.32 11.47
N ALA A 508 -3.81 -9.58 11.41
CA ALA A 508 -4.43 -9.11 10.18
C ALA A 508 -4.21 -7.60 10.03
N PHE A 509 -3.31 -7.21 9.13
CA PHE A 509 -3.14 -5.82 8.73
C PHE A 509 -3.77 -5.61 7.36
N ARG A 510 -4.56 -4.55 7.20
CA ARG A 510 -5.05 -4.08 5.90
C ARG A 510 -4.56 -2.66 5.69
N GLY A 511 -3.68 -2.42 4.75
CA GLY A 511 -3.02 -1.12 4.59
C GLY A 511 -1.63 -1.21 3.98
N LEU A 512 -1.00 -0.05 3.83
CA LEU A 512 0.42 0.04 3.50
C LEU A 512 1.25 -0.13 4.78
N VAL A 513 2.25 -1.00 4.74
CA VAL A 513 3.34 -1.04 5.73
C VAL A 513 4.60 -0.53 5.02
N TYR A 514 4.96 0.72 5.29
CA TYR A 514 6.14 1.36 4.72
C TYR A 514 7.19 1.60 5.81
N ALA A 515 8.40 1.06 5.59
CA ALA A 515 9.60 1.41 6.34
C ALA A 515 10.64 1.98 5.38
N LYS A 516 11.29 3.08 5.77
CA LYS A 516 12.48 3.54 5.08
C LYS A 516 13.59 2.49 5.20
N GLU A 517 13.79 1.96 6.40
CA GLU A 517 14.77 0.93 6.72
C GLU A 517 14.15 -0.47 6.63
N ASP A 518 14.27 -1.29 7.67
CA ASP A 518 13.83 -2.68 7.69
C ASP A 518 12.36 -2.83 8.12
N VAL A 519 11.67 -3.84 7.58
CA VAL A 519 10.40 -4.35 8.13
C VAL A 519 10.69 -5.69 8.78
N PHE A 520 10.48 -5.78 10.09
CA PHE A 520 10.70 -6.98 10.88
C PHE A 520 9.39 -7.48 11.50
N ILE A 521 9.04 -8.74 11.21
CA ILE A 521 7.84 -9.40 11.75
C ILE A 521 8.30 -10.64 12.51
N GLU A 522 8.21 -10.60 13.84
CA GLU A 522 8.55 -11.73 14.70
C GLU A 522 7.27 -12.38 15.23
N ALA A 523 6.89 -13.48 14.59
CA ALA A 523 5.63 -14.17 14.80
C ALA A 523 5.68 -15.18 15.97
N ASP A 524 6.34 -14.83 17.07
CA ASP A 524 6.42 -15.66 18.28
C ASP A 524 5.37 -15.22 19.31
N LYS A 525 4.33 -16.05 19.54
CA LYS A 525 3.18 -15.71 20.39
C LYS A 525 3.52 -15.60 21.88
N ASN A 526 4.63 -16.20 22.34
CA ASN A 526 5.00 -16.25 23.75
C ASN A 526 6.18 -15.34 24.05
N MET A 527 6.06 -14.57 25.14
CA MET A 527 7.23 -13.95 25.78
C MET A 527 8.04 -14.95 26.63
N ASP A 528 7.51 -16.15 26.86
CA ASP A 528 8.21 -17.21 27.57
C ASP A 528 9.14 -17.95 26.60
N ILE A 529 10.44 -17.68 26.75
CA ILE A 529 11.53 -18.25 25.93
C ILE A 529 11.52 -19.79 25.95
N SER A 530 10.85 -20.42 26.91
CA SER A 530 10.80 -21.88 27.04
C SER A 530 9.75 -22.57 26.14
N LYS A 531 8.84 -21.84 25.46
CA LYS A 531 7.78 -22.43 24.61
C LYS A 531 7.54 -21.63 23.33
N GLU A 532 8.10 -22.13 22.22
CA GLU A 532 7.85 -21.58 20.88
C GLU A 532 6.39 -21.84 20.45
N GLU A 533 5.61 -20.78 20.24
CA GLU A 533 4.23 -20.85 19.75
C GLU A 533 4.09 -19.89 18.58
N LYS A 534 4.03 -20.40 17.34
CA LYS A 534 4.08 -19.58 16.13
C LYS A 534 2.74 -18.91 15.80
N ALA A 535 2.78 -17.67 15.33
CA ALA A 535 1.64 -16.86 14.92
C ALA A 535 1.36 -16.93 13.41
N ASP A 536 0.09 -16.70 13.04
CA ASP A 536 -0.29 -16.50 11.64
C ASP A 536 -0.23 -15.01 11.30
N ILE A 537 0.31 -14.70 10.14
CA ILE A 537 0.45 -13.34 9.61
C ILE A 537 -0.37 -13.20 8.35
N HIS A 538 -1.24 -12.20 8.32
CA HIS A 538 -2.02 -11.80 7.16
C HIS A 538 -1.85 -10.30 6.94
N ILE A 539 -1.25 -9.90 5.84
CA ILE A 539 -1.14 -8.49 5.45
C ILE A 539 -1.76 -8.31 4.07
N GLU A 540 -2.81 -7.50 3.98
CA GLU A 540 -3.45 -7.08 2.74
C GLU A 540 -3.11 -5.62 2.42
N GLY A 541 -2.59 -5.34 1.23
CA GLY A 541 -2.06 -4.02 0.84
C GLY A 541 -0.67 -4.16 0.24
N ALA A 542 0.35 -3.51 0.82
CA ALA A 542 1.74 -3.73 0.44
C ALA A 542 2.69 -3.60 1.63
N VAL A 543 3.77 -4.37 1.60
CA VAL A 543 4.89 -4.28 2.56
C VAL A 543 6.12 -3.78 1.83
N VAL A 544 6.64 -2.64 2.26
CA VAL A 544 7.67 -1.88 1.55
C VAL A 544 8.83 -1.58 2.49
N SER A 545 10.04 -1.95 2.07
CA SER A 545 11.29 -1.56 2.70
C SER A 545 12.18 -0.83 1.69
N ARG A 546 12.37 0.48 1.90
CA ARG A 546 13.01 1.36 0.90
C ARG A 546 14.51 1.18 0.77
N THR A 547 15.23 1.03 1.88
CA THR A 547 16.69 0.82 1.94
C THR A 547 17.08 -0.44 2.69
N GLY A 548 16.11 -1.10 3.33
CA GLY A 548 16.33 -2.28 4.17
C GLY A 548 15.83 -3.59 3.56
N SER A 549 15.59 -4.55 4.46
CA SER A 549 15.10 -5.89 4.21
C SER A 549 13.66 -6.04 4.73
N VAL A 550 12.93 -7.02 4.20
CA VAL A 550 11.69 -7.52 4.81
C VAL A 550 11.99 -8.88 5.43
N ILE A 551 11.83 -9.01 6.74
CA ILE A 551 12.17 -10.20 7.49
C ILE A 551 10.95 -10.66 8.28
N VAL A 552 10.56 -11.92 8.09
CA VAL A 552 9.55 -12.61 8.88
C VAL A 552 10.21 -13.82 9.53
N SER A 553 10.09 -13.95 10.84
CA SER A 553 10.66 -15.06 11.61
C SER A 553 9.62 -15.79 12.45
N LYS A 554 9.81 -17.10 12.63
CA LYS A 554 9.01 -17.96 13.52
C LYS A 554 7.50 -17.96 13.21
N ALA A 555 7.09 -17.79 11.95
CA ALA A 555 5.67 -17.75 11.59
C ALA A 555 5.10 -19.15 11.30
N ARG A 556 3.80 -19.35 11.57
CA ARG A 556 3.09 -20.56 11.16
C ARG A 556 2.65 -20.41 9.70
N HIS A 557 1.62 -19.60 9.44
CA HIS A 557 1.17 -19.28 8.09
C HIS A 557 1.36 -17.79 7.79
N VAL A 558 2.03 -17.46 6.69
CA VAL A 558 2.18 -16.08 6.21
C VAL A 558 1.39 -15.91 4.92
N THR A 559 0.52 -14.90 4.87
CA THR A 559 -0.20 -14.49 3.68
C THR A 559 0.03 -13.00 3.41
N PHE A 560 0.62 -12.70 2.27
CA PHE A 560 0.68 -11.35 1.73
C PHE A 560 -0.32 -11.23 0.59
N THR A 561 -1.29 -10.34 0.71
CA THR A 561 -2.30 -10.09 -0.33
C THR A 561 -2.08 -8.70 -0.90
N TYR A 562 -1.60 -8.60 -2.14
CA TYR A 562 -1.50 -7.30 -2.79
C TYR A 562 -2.88 -6.71 -3.04
N ASN A 563 -3.14 -5.50 -2.53
CA ASN A 563 -4.36 -4.76 -2.78
C ASN A 563 -4.05 -3.27 -3.02
N PRO A 564 -4.11 -2.79 -4.27
CA PRO A 564 -3.78 -1.40 -4.60
C PRO A 564 -4.76 -0.37 -4.03
N GLU A 565 -6.02 -0.77 -3.73
CA GLU A 565 -7.03 0.16 -3.20
C GLU A 565 -6.57 0.79 -1.86
N PHE A 566 -5.85 0.01 -1.02
CA PHE A 566 -5.31 0.51 0.25
C PHE A 566 -4.09 1.42 0.09
N LEU A 567 -3.40 1.38 -1.05
CA LEU A 567 -2.22 2.23 -1.29
C LEU A 567 -2.63 3.67 -1.62
N ASP A 568 -3.79 3.85 -2.24
CA ASP A 568 -4.30 5.18 -2.58
C ASP A 568 -4.88 5.89 -1.34
N HIS A 569 -5.34 5.15 -0.32
CA HIS A 569 -5.90 5.72 0.92
C HIS A 569 -4.89 6.48 1.78
N ILE A 570 -3.59 6.13 1.68
CA ILE A 570 -2.56 6.79 2.47
C ILE A 570 -2.17 8.16 1.91
N LEU A 571 -2.29 8.36 0.60
CA LEU A 571 -1.83 9.56 -0.10
C LEU A 571 -2.81 10.73 0.07
N ASP A 572 -2.27 11.95 0.06
CA ASP A 572 -3.06 13.18 0.03
C ASP A 572 -3.62 13.43 -1.39
N PRO A 573 -4.95 13.32 -1.61
CA PRO A 573 -5.56 13.49 -2.94
C PRO A 573 -5.48 14.93 -3.46
N ASP A 574 -5.24 15.91 -2.58
CA ASP A 574 -5.18 17.33 -2.93
C ASP A 574 -3.78 17.76 -3.39
N ARG A 575 -2.77 16.91 -3.23
CA ARG A 575 -1.48 17.14 -3.87
C ARG A 575 -1.60 16.72 -5.34
N GLU A 576 -1.32 17.67 -6.24
CA GLU A 576 -1.13 17.47 -7.70
C GLU A 576 0.05 16.52 -8.03
N THR A 577 0.41 15.60 -7.13
CA THR A 577 1.51 14.65 -7.27
C THR A 577 1.20 13.64 -8.36
N ARG A 578 1.70 13.96 -9.56
CA ARG A 578 2.10 13.06 -10.66
C ARG A 578 1.48 11.68 -10.57
N VAL A 579 0.20 11.60 -10.89
CA VAL A 579 -0.46 10.33 -11.14
C VAL A 579 0.17 9.76 -12.40
N ARG A 580 1.13 8.86 -12.21
CA ARG A 580 1.70 8.08 -13.31
C ARG A 580 0.58 7.19 -13.84
N LEU A 581 0.30 7.28 -15.12
CA LEU A 581 -0.67 6.39 -15.75
C LEU A 581 0.09 5.22 -16.36
N GLU A 582 -0.54 4.07 -16.31
CA GLU A 582 -0.01 2.89 -16.97
C GLU A 582 -0.98 2.35 -17.99
N ARG A 583 -0.41 1.70 -19.00
CA ARG A 583 -1.15 1.09 -20.09
C ARG A 583 -1.46 -0.35 -19.72
N VAL A 584 -2.74 -0.65 -19.53
CA VAL A 584 -3.26 -1.99 -19.21
C VAL A 584 -3.46 -2.81 -20.48
N VAL A 585 -3.95 -2.17 -21.56
CA VAL A 585 -4.22 -2.84 -22.83
C VAL A 585 -3.70 -2.00 -23.99
N TRP A 586 -3.11 -2.66 -24.99
CA TRP A 586 -2.84 -2.09 -26.32
C TRP A 586 -3.16 -3.15 -27.37
N LYS A 587 -4.27 -2.98 -28.09
CA LYS A 587 -4.70 -3.96 -29.11
C LYS A 587 -5.07 -3.29 -30.43
N GLU A 588 -4.91 -4.04 -31.51
CA GLU A 588 -5.52 -3.71 -32.80
C GLU A 588 -7.02 -4.00 -32.75
N ILE A 589 -7.82 -3.15 -33.41
CA ILE A 589 -9.28 -3.28 -33.47
C ILE A 589 -9.84 -3.13 -34.87
#